data_AF-A0A8S2XQK8-F1
#
_entry.id   AF-A0A8S2XQK8-F1
#
_cell.length_a   1.000
_cell.length_b   1.000
_cell.length_c   1.000
_cell.angle_alpha   90.00
_cell.angle_beta   90.00
_cell.angle_gamma   90.00
#
_symmetry.space_group_name_H-M   'P 1'
#
loop_
_entity.id
_entity.type
_entity.pdbx_description
1 polymer ?
#
loop_
_entity_poly.entity_id
_entity_poly.type
_entity_poly.pdbx_seq_one_letter_code
_entity_poly.pdbx_strand_id
1 'polypeptide(L)' 'GSLFRTLSNRIRYFTPKEIANLHCFPLNYQFPEQITTRQAYSLLGNSLSVFVVGVLLENLFERS' A
#
# COMPACT_ATOMS: atom_id res chain seq x y z
N GLY A 1 5.75 9.11 9.15
CA GLY A 1 6.73 8.01 9.19
C GLY A 1 6.00 6.70 9.40
N SER A 2 6.29 5.71 8.57
CA SER A 2 5.67 4.37 8.53
C SER A 2 6.17 3.47 9.69
N LEU A 3 5.97 3.91 10.93
CA LEU A 3 6.41 3.19 12.13
C LEU A 3 5.25 2.39 12.73
N PHE A 4 5.51 1.12 13.02
CA PHE A 4 4.60 0.21 13.72
C PHE A 4 5.19 -0.16 15.08
N ARG A 5 4.37 -0.09 16.13
CA ARG A 5 4.72 -0.55 17.48
C ARG A 5 4.25 -1.99 17.66
N THR A 6 5.17 -2.89 17.96
CA THR A 6 4.85 -4.29 18.24
C THR A 6 4.26 -4.45 19.64
N LEU A 7 3.61 -5.59 19.89
CA LEU A 7 3.13 -5.97 21.23
C LEU A 7 4.26 -6.06 22.27
N SER A 8 5.48 -6.38 21.81
CA SER A 8 6.71 -6.35 22.61
C SER A 8 7.32 -4.96 22.80
N ASN A 9 6.55 -3.90 22.52
CA ASN A 9 6.94 -2.49 22.65
C ASN A 9 8.15 -2.07 21.80
N ARG A 10 8.47 -2.80 20.72
CA ARG A 10 9.51 -2.45 19.76
C ARG A 10 8.94 -1.61 18.63
N ILE A 11 9.73 -0.68 18.11
CA ILE A 11 9.37 0.14 16.94
C ILE A 11 10.08 -0.45 15.73
N ARG A 12 9.33 -0.69 14.65
CA ARG A 12 9.89 -1.06 13.34
C ARG A 12 9.17 -0.33 12.22
N TYR A 13 9.74 -0.35 11.02
CA TYR A 13 9.04 0.10 9.83
C TYR A 13 7.98 -0.90 9.39
N PHE A 14 6.90 -0.40 8.78
CA PHE A 14 5.99 -1.24 8.01
C PHE A 14 6.74 -1.88 6.84
N THR A 15 6.47 -3.15 6.56
CA THR A 15 6.99 -3.84 5.38
C THR A 15 6.28 -3.31 4.12
N PRO A 16 6.88 -3.48 2.91
CA PRO A 16 6.18 -3.14 1.68
C PRO A 16 4.81 -3.83 1.55
N LYS A 17 4.67 -5.07 2.04
CA LYS A 17 3.38 -5.76 2.01
C LYS A 17 2.34 -5.11 2.92
N GLU A 18 2.74 -4.69 4.12
CA GLU A 18 1.83 -3.98 5.05
C GLU A 18 1.41 -2.63 4.47
N ILE A 19 2.31 -1.89 3.82
CA ILE A 19 1.97 -0.64 3.13
C ILE A 19 1.02 -0.91 1.96
N ALA A 20 1.26 -1.94 1.14
CA ALA A 20 0.35 -2.31 0.06
C ALA A 20 -1.06 -2.64 0.59
N ASN A 21 -1.14 -3.34 1.72
CA ASN A 21 -2.42 -3.64 2.37
C ASN A 21 -3.13 -2.37 2.87
N LEU A 22 -2.39 -1.39 3.42
CA LEU A 22 -2.94 -0.07 3.80
C LEU A 22 -3.46 0.70 2.57
N HIS A 23 -2.81 0.55 1.43
CA HIS A 23 -3.27 1.09 0.15
C HIS A 23 -4.41 0.25 -0.49
N CYS A 24 -4.94 -0.75 0.22
CA CYS A 24 -6.02 -1.63 -0.24
C CYS A 24 -5.69 -2.37 -1.55
N PHE A 25 -4.43 -2.66 -1.82
CA PHE A 25 -4.08 -3.60 -2.88
C PHE A 25 -4.62 -5.00 -2.57
N PRO A 26 -4.87 -5.83 -3.60
CA PRO A 26 -5.31 -7.21 -3.41
C PRO A 26 -4.40 -8.01 -2.47
N LEU A 27 -4.98 -8.93 -1.68
CA LEU A 27 -4.22 -9.75 -0.72
C LEU A 27 -3.13 -10.60 -1.39
N ASN A 28 -3.35 -11.03 -2.64
CA ASN A 28 -2.38 -11.78 -3.45
C ASN A 28 -1.39 -10.88 -4.22
N TYR A 29 -1.47 -9.55 -4.08
CA TYR A 29 -0.50 -8.65 -4.70
C TYR A 29 0.91 -8.91 -4.17
N GLN A 30 1.86 -9.07 -5.10
CA GLN A 30 3.27 -9.28 -4.83
C GLN A 30 4.11 -8.49 -5.84
N PHE A 31 5.29 -8.03 -5.41
CA PHE A 31 6.27 -7.47 -6.32
C PHE A 31 7.01 -8.59 -7.06
N PRO A 32 7.42 -8.37 -8.31
CA PRO A 32 8.36 -9.26 -8.99
C PRO A 32 9.65 -9.44 -8.18
N GLU A 33 10.30 -10.60 -8.28
CA GLU A 33 11.51 -10.94 -7.52
C GLU A 33 12.69 -9.98 -7.77
N GLN A 34 12.70 -9.31 -8.91
CA GLN A 34 13.74 -8.34 -9.29
C GLN A 34 13.62 -7.01 -8.55
N ILE A 35 12.47 -6.73 -7.93
CA ILE A 35 12.22 -5.48 -7.23
C ILE A 35 12.83 -5.54 -5.83
N THR A 36 13.78 -4.65 -5.59
CA THR A 36 14.38 -4.49 -4.26
C THR A 36 13.38 -3.89 -3.28
N THR A 37 13.56 -4.17 -1.99
CA THR A 37 12.74 -3.57 -0.92
C THR A 37 12.70 -2.04 -0.98
N ARG A 38 13.82 -1.40 -1.33
CA ARG A 38 13.90 0.06 -1.48
C ARG A 38 13.03 0.56 -2.64
N GLN A 39 13.07 -0.12 -3.79
CA GLN A 39 12.21 0.21 -4.92
C GLN A 39 10.73 -0.01 -4.58
N ALA A 40 10.40 -1.09 -3.87
CA ALA A 40 9.04 -1.34 -3.41
C ALA A 40 8.51 -0.21 -2.51
N TYR A 41 9.31 0.29 -1.58
CA TYR A 41 8.95 1.48 -0.78
C TYR A 41 8.73 2.72 -1.64
N SER A 42 9.61 2.97 -2.63
CA SER A 42 9.44 4.11 -3.54
C SER A 42 8.16 3.99 -4.39
N LEU A 43 7.87 2.80 -4.91
CA LEU A 43 6.67 2.53 -5.72
C LEU A 43 5.40 2.73 -4.89
N LEU A 44 5.34 2.16 -3.68
CA LEU A 44 4.17 2.30 -2.81
C LEU A 44 3.99 3.72 -2.28
N GLY A 45 5.08 4.39 -1.93
CA GLY A 45 5.05 5.79 -1.48
C GLY A 45 4.56 6.76 -2.56
N ASN A 46 4.76 6.42 -3.83
CA ASN A 46 4.24 7.17 -4.97
C ASN A 46 2.87 6.67 -5.46
N SER A 47 2.35 5.59 -4.87
CA SER A 47 1.05 5.02 -5.23
C SER A 47 -0.09 5.69 -4.45
N LEU A 48 -1.33 5.32 -4.79
CA LEU A 48 -2.56 5.80 -4.15
C LEU A 48 -3.33 4.64 -3.52
N SER A 49 -4.32 4.94 -2.70
CA SER A 49 -5.23 3.91 -2.17
C SER A 49 -6.16 3.42 -3.28
N VAL A 50 -6.12 2.13 -3.58
CA VAL A 50 -6.99 1.47 -4.57
C VAL A 50 -8.46 1.67 -4.22
N PHE A 51 -8.80 1.64 -2.92
CA PHE A 51 -10.15 1.89 -2.44
C PHE A 51 -10.63 3.30 -2.80
N VAL A 52 -9.82 4.32 -2.51
CA VAL A 52 -10.20 5.72 -2.79
C VAL A 52 -10.36 5.95 -4.29
N VAL A 53 -9.44 5.42 -5.10
CA VAL A 53 -9.56 5.52 -6.57
C VAL A 53 -10.82 4.81 -7.08
N GLY A 54 -11.16 3.64 -6.53
CA GLY A 54 -12.40 2.93 -6.86
C GLY A 54 -13.64 3.80 -6.64
N VAL A 55 -13.78 4.39 -5.45
CA VAL A 55 -14.90 5.29 -5.12
C VAL A 55 -14.95 6.49 -6.07
N LEU A 56 -13.81 7.08 -6.43
CA LEU A 56 -13.77 8.22 -7.36
C LEU A 56 -14.23 7.83 -8.76
N LEU A 57 -13.82 6.64 -9.25
CA LEU A 57 -14.25 6.13 -10.55
C LEU A 57 -15.74 5.80 -10.56
N GLU A 58 -16.26 5.15 -9.51
CA GLU A 58 -17.70 4.92 -9.35
C GLU A 58 -18.47 6.24 -9.42
N ASN A 59 -18.06 7.25 -8.66
CA ASN A 59 -18.71 8.57 -8.70
C ASN A 59 -18.61 9.27 -10.06
N LEU A 60 -17.50 9.09 -10.77
CA LEU A 60 -17.30 9.66 -12.10
C LEU A 60 -18.26 9.01 -13.11
N PHE A 61 -18.38 7.69 -13.10
CA PHE A 61 -19.17 6.94 -14.07
C PHE A 61 -20.65 6.79 -13.72
N GLU A 62 -21.05 6.86 -12.45
CA GLU A 62 -22.47 6.88 -12.04
C GLU A 62 -23.17 8.21 -12.32
N ARG A 63 -22.40 9.30 -12.48
CA ARG A 63 -22.92 10.65 -12.79
C ARG A 63 -22.70 11.06 -14.25
N SER A 64 -22.23 10.13 -15.09
CA SER A 64 -22.05 10.32 -16.54
C SER A 64 -23.28 9.89 -17.33
#